data_AF-I2Q4G9-F1
#
_entry.id   AF-I2Q4G9-F1
#
_cell.length_a   1.000
_cell.length_b   1.000
_cell.length_c   1.000
_cell.angle_alpha   90.00
_cell.angle_beta   90.00
_cell.angle_gamma   90.00
#
_symmetry.space_group_name_H-M   'P 1'
#
loop_
_entity.id
_entity.type
_entity.pdbx_description
1 polymer ?
#
loop_
_entity_poly.entity_id
_entity_poly.type
_entity_poly.pdbx_seq_one_letter_code
_entity_poly.pdbx_strand_id
1 'polypeptide(L)'
;MVKIVARKSAITRSPEFEKKTLATHALNVGVLCGHGCLYCSTPAILRTQSKLFPEYDGSAFKAFAAGAAVVDPTTPDRLGRELAALKPTDTVMLSTLTDAWSPEAQEHDLGRRCLEKLLRESKARVRILTKNAAVVNELDLLAEFRERLVLGLSITAPLSKAKVADVLEPRASPILARLEALKAAHEAKVPIFGMLCPCLPGVADRQADLDEMFAMIQPFNPEAIWSEPVNPRGPGLRLCQEALAEAGFIAIANEVSFIRSQREHTAYVARLISNLHAAAASAGVKHLLKILVYADGNQSKGDDSAVIWLKS
;
A
#
# COMPACT_ATOMS: atom_id res chain seq x y z
N MET A 1 11.89 -14.49 10.75
CA MET A 1 13.29 -14.07 11.08
C MET A 1 13.46 -12.63 10.66
N VAL A 2 13.87 -11.74 11.57
CA VAL A 2 14.12 -10.33 11.25
C VAL A 2 15.60 -10.15 10.90
N LYS A 3 15.88 -9.60 9.73
CA LYS A 3 17.24 -9.27 9.28
C LYS A 3 17.47 -7.77 9.40
N ILE A 4 18.52 -7.40 10.11
CA ILE A 4 18.95 -6.00 10.24
C ILE A 4 19.95 -5.67 9.14
N VAL A 5 19.74 -4.54 8.46
CA VAL A 5 20.65 -4.01 7.44
C VAL A 5 20.93 -2.54 7.67
N ALA A 6 22.03 -2.03 7.11
CA ALA A 6 22.30 -0.60 7.01
C ALA A 6 22.26 -0.19 5.52
N ARG A 7 21.16 0.43 5.10
CA ARG A 7 20.93 0.92 3.74
C ARG A 7 21.79 2.16 3.47
N LYS A 8 22.26 2.36 2.24
CA LYS A 8 23.08 3.54 1.91
C LYS A 8 22.29 4.86 1.94
N SER A 9 21.03 4.80 1.52
CA SER A 9 20.11 5.94 1.48
C SER A 9 18.75 5.53 2.00
N ALA A 10 18.15 6.41 2.80
CA ALA A 10 16.85 6.20 3.38
C ALA A 10 15.76 6.85 2.54
N ILE A 11 16.01 8.08 2.07
CA ILE A 11 15.18 8.86 1.16
C ILE A 11 15.79 8.82 -0.24
N THR A 12 14.98 8.40 -1.21
CA THR A 12 15.37 8.38 -2.62
C THR A 12 14.29 9.02 -3.47
N ARG A 13 14.65 9.78 -4.50
CA ARG A 13 13.69 10.22 -5.52
C ARG A 13 13.05 9.00 -6.16
N SER A 14 11.73 9.04 -6.38
CA SER A 14 10.99 7.94 -6.99
C SER A 14 10.17 8.42 -8.19
N PRO A 15 10.73 8.35 -9.41
CA PRO A 15 9.99 8.65 -10.63
C PRO A 15 8.71 7.81 -10.77
N GLU A 16 8.70 6.57 -10.27
CA GLU A 16 7.54 5.70 -10.30
C GLU A 16 6.40 6.24 -9.43
N PHE A 17 6.69 6.71 -8.21
CA PHE A 17 5.67 7.30 -7.34
C PHE A 17 5.28 8.72 -7.78
N GLU A 18 6.18 9.42 -8.46
CA GLU A 18 5.90 10.72 -9.07
C GLU A 18 4.87 10.54 -10.20
N LYS A 19 5.06 9.52 -11.07
CA LYS A 19 4.10 9.13 -12.11
C LYS A 19 2.74 8.72 -11.53
N LYS A 20 2.71 8.05 -10.37
CA LYS A 20 1.48 7.69 -9.65
C LYS A 20 0.76 8.88 -9.00
N THR A 21 1.37 10.06 -9.03
CA THR A 21 0.94 11.26 -8.27
C THR A 21 0.91 11.03 -6.75
N LEU A 22 1.68 10.04 -6.26
CA LEU A 22 1.74 9.67 -4.85
C LEU A 22 2.88 10.35 -4.09
N ALA A 23 4.03 10.62 -4.71
CA ALA A 23 5.15 11.31 -4.06
C ALA A 23 6.29 11.59 -5.03
N THR A 24 7.15 12.58 -4.70
CA THR A 24 8.41 12.80 -5.42
C THR A 24 9.54 11.93 -4.87
N HIS A 25 9.46 11.58 -3.57
CA HIS A 25 10.48 10.81 -2.87
C HIS A 25 9.86 9.67 -2.05
N ALA A 26 10.66 8.65 -1.78
CA ALA A 26 10.30 7.52 -0.93
C ALA A 26 11.25 7.43 0.25
N LEU A 27 10.70 7.35 1.47
CA LEU A 27 11.41 6.98 2.68
C LEU A 27 11.05 5.54 3.04
N ASN A 28 12.04 4.65 3.12
CA ASN A 28 11.84 3.26 3.50
C ASN A 28 12.70 2.89 4.72
N VAL A 29 12.06 2.32 5.75
CA VAL A 29 12.70 1.89 7.01
C VAL A 29 13.37 0.51 6.90
N GLY A 30 13.42 -0.04 5.70
CA GLY A 30 13.87 -1.38 5.38
C GLY A 30 13.67 -1.67 3.90
N VAL A 31 13.65 -2.95 3.54
CA VAL A 31 13.30 -3.37 2.16
C VAL A 31 12.25 -4.47 2.09
N LEU A 32 11.94 -5.17 3.19
CA LEU A 32 10.90 -6.19 3.25
C LEU A 32 10.17 -6.12 4.61
N CYS A 33 8.86 -5.96 4.62
CA CYS A 33 8.10 -5.92 5.88
C CYS A 33 7.52 -7.30 6.25
N GLY A 34 7.31 -7.51 7.53
CA GLY A 34 6.81 -8.75 8.13
C GLY A 34 5.32 -9.00 7.93
N HIS A 35 4.54 -8.08 7.34
CA HIS A 35 3.10 -8.26 7.15
C HIS A 35 2.71 -9.57 6.44
N GLY A 36 3.55 -10.05 5.51
CA GLY A 36 3.32 -11.34 4.84
C GLY A 36 2.13 -11.36 3.87
N CYS A 37 1.71 -10.20 3.34
CA CYS A 37 0.59 -10.11 2.40
C CYS A 37 0.83 -11.01 1.18
N LEU A 38 -0.05 -11.97 0.90
CA LEU A 38 0.18 -13.01 -0.11
C LEU A 38 0.31 -12.46 -1.54
N TYR A 39 -0.27 -11.29 -1.80
CA TYR A 39 -0.18 -10.56 -3.06
C TYR A 39 1.01 -9.58 -3.15
N CYS A 40 1.93 -9.56 -2.17
CA CYS A 40 3.00 -8.58 -2.09
C CYS A 40 3.91 -8.61 -3.33
N SER A 41 4.13 -7.45 -3.94
CA SER A 41 5.00 -7.29 -5.11
C SER A 41 6.46 -7.03 -4.76
N THR A 42 6.77 -6.68 -3.51
CA THR A 42 8.12 -6.34 -3.04
C THR A 42 9.15 -7.45 -3.32
N PRO A 43 8.87 -8.76 -3.08
CA PRO A 43 9.83 -9.81 -3.41
C PRO A 43 10.25 -9.82 -4.90
N ALA A 44 9.37 -9.45 -5.82
CA ALA A 44 9.69 -9.34 -7.25
C ALA A 44 10.61 -8.14 -7.57
N ILE A 45 10.50 -7.06 -6.79
CA ILE A 45 11.39 -5.89 -6.85
C ILE A 45 12.79 -6.26 -6.34
N LEU A 46 12.86 -7.08 -5.29
CA LEU A 46 14.12 -7.50 -4.67
C LEU A 46 14.81 -8.68 -5.36
N ARG A 47 14.29 -9.18 -6.50
CA ARG A 47 14.82 -10.39 -7.17
C ARG A 47 16.30 -10.32 -7.58
N THR A 48 16.84 -9.11 -7.76
CA THR A 48 18.26 -8.88 -8.11
C THR A 48 19.14 -8.61 -6.89
N GLN A 49 18.57 -8.60 -5.68
CA GLN A 49 19.28 -8.33 -4.43
C GLN A 49 19.63 -9.63 -3.69
N SER A 50 20.16 -10.63 -4.41
CA SER A 50 20.45 -11.96 -3.86
C SER A 50 21.37 -11.94 -2.63
N LYS A 51 22.30 -10.98 -2.58
CA LYS A 51 23.22 -10.78 -1.44
C LYS A 51 22.50 -10.43 -0.14
N LEU A 52 21.25 -9.96 -0.17
CA LEU A 52 20.46 -9.72 1.04
C LEU A 52 19.89 -11.02 1.63
N PHE A 53 19.83 -12.10 0.86
CA PHE A 53 19.15 -13.33 1.24
C PHE A 53 20.03 -14.60 1.08
N PRO A 54 21.31 -14.61 1.52
CA PRO A 54 22.18 -15.77 1.38
C PRO A 54 21.63 -17.01 2.11
N GLU A 55 20.88 -16.83 3.20
CA GLU A 55 20.24 -17.89 3.99
C GLU A 55 19.06 -18.56 3.23
N TYR A 56 18.65 -17.97 2.11
CA TYR A 56 17.51 -18.40 1.30
C TYR A 56 17.91 -18.63 -0.17
N ASP A 57 19.13 -19.11 -0.41
CA ASP A 57 19.71 -19.34 -1.73
C ASP A 57 19.69 -18.08 -2.63
N GLY A 58 19.81 -16.90 -2.01
CA GLY A 58 19.74 -15.61 -2.68
C GLY A 58 18.34 -15.22 -3.17
N SER A 59 17.27 -15.90 -2.74
CA SER A 59 15.92 -15.66 -3.21
C SER A 59 15.07 -14.87 -2.21
N ALA A 60 14.68 -13.66 -2.61
CA ALA A 60 13.73 -12.83 -1.88
C ALA A 60 12.35 -13.52 -1.71
N PHE A 61 11.94 -14.35 -2.67
CA PHE A 61 10.69 -15.11 -2.58
C PHE A 61 10.76 -16.21 -1.52
N LYS A 62 11.88 -16.93 -1.42
CA LYS A 62 12.09 -17.94 -0.36
C LYS A 62 12.13 -17.28 1.02
N ALA A 63 12.83 -16.15 1.13
CA ALA A 63 12.86 -15.36 2.36
C ALA A 63 11.45 -14.90 2.78
N PHE A 64 10.68 -14.35 1.84
CA PHE A 64 9.30 -13.91 2.09
C PHE A 64 8.39 -15.07 2.53
N ALA A 65 8.46 -16.22 1.84
CA ALA A 65 7.69 -17.41 2.19
C ALA A 65 8.03 -17.96 3.59
N ALA A 66 9.29 -17.80 4.04
CA ALA A 66 9.73 -18.15 5.38
C ALA A 66 9.36 -17.08 6.45
N GLY A 67 8.63 -16.04 6.08
CA GLY A 67 8.27 -14.94 7.00
C GLY A 67 9.47 -14.08 7.40
N ALA A 68 10.44 -13.91 6.51
CA ALA A 68 11.53 -12.97 6.74
C ALA A 68 11.07 -11.52 6.61
N ALA A 69 11.64 -10.65 7.42
CA ALA A 69 11.57 -9.20 7.28
C ALA A 69 12.99 -8.62 7.23
N VAL A 70 13.15 -7.46 6.59
CA VAL A 70 14.44 -6.77 6.44
C VAL A 70 14.23 -5.30 6.79
N VAL A 71 14.73 -4.91 7.96
CA VAL A 71 14.63 -3.55 8.51
C VAL A 71 15.99 -2.92 8.75
N ASP A 72 16.01 -1.60 8.81
CA ASP A 72 17.18 -0.79 9.09
C ASP A 72 16.91 0.15 10.27
N PRO A 73 17.25 -0.28 11.50
CA PRO A 73 17.02 0.50 12.70
C PRO A 73 17.80 1.82 12.77
N THR A 74 18.83 1.95 11.94
CA THR A 74 19.69 3.14 11.84
C THR A 74 19.18 4.14 10.79
N THR A 75 18.03 3.87 10.17
CA THR A 75 17.39 4.77 9.20
C THR A 75 17.23 6.19 9.74
N PRO A 76 16.63 6.42 10.94
CA PRO A 76 16.42 7.78 11.45
C PRO A 76 17.73 8.55 11.63
N ASP A 77 18.80 7.86 12.03
CA ASP A 77 20.06 8.49 12.43
C ASP A 77 20.85 9.05 11.23
N ARG A 78 20.47 8.64 10.01
CA ARG A 78 21.22 8.95 8.78
C ARG A 78 20.46 9.87 7.81
N LEU A 79 19.29 10.37 8.21
CA LEU A 79 18.46 11.24 7.38
C LEU A 79 19.04 12.66 7.16
N GLY A 80 19.98 13.13 7.99
CA GLY A 80 20.36 14.55 8.05
C GLY A 80 20.65 15.22 6.69
N ARG A 81 21.57 14.66 5.88
CA ARG A 81 21.88 15.23 4.55
C ARG A 81 20.72 15.09 3.55
N GLU A 82 19.96 14.00 3.63
CA GLU A 82 18.86 13.72 2.72
C GLU A 82 17.66 14.63 2.98
N LEU A 83 17.40 14.96 4.26
CA LEU A 83 16.36 15.92 4.66
C LEU A 83 16.69 17.35 4.22
N ALA A 84 17.96 17.76 4.35
CA ALA A 84 18.42 19.08 3.92
C ALA A 84 18.27 19.31 2.41
N ALA A 85 18.23 18.24 1.61
CA ALA A 85 18.05 18.31 0.17
C ALA A 85 16.58 18.44 -0.28
N LEU A 86 15.63 18.17 0.61
CA LEU A 86 14.20 18.24 0.31
C LEU A 86 13.70 19.68 0.21
N LYS A 87 12.82 19.92 -0.77
CA LYS A 87 12.20 21.22 -1.00
C LYS A 87 10.77 21.24 -0.43
N PRO A 88 10.20 22.42 -0.12
CA PRO A 88 8.80 22.53 0.27
C PRO A 88 7.80 21.97 -0.76
N THR A 89 8.18 21.93 -2.03
CA THR A 89 7.37 21.35 -3.13
C THR A 89 7.44 19.83 -3.17
N ASP A 90 8.36 19.20 -2.42
CA ASP A 90 8.48 17.74 -2.40
C ASP A 90 7.41 17.10 -1.54
N THR A 91 7.01 15.90 -1.95
CA THR A 91 6.21 14.99 -1.13
C THR A 91 7.01 13.73 -0.90
N VAL A 92 7.28 13.40 0.36
CA VAL A 92 7.95 12.18 0.78
C VAL A 92 6.89 11.16 1.18
N MET A 93 6.84 10.03 0.49
CA MET A 93 6.03 8.90 0.91
C MET A 93 6.82 8.03 1.88
N LEU A 94 6.35 7.95 3.12
CA LEU A 94 6.84 6.96 4.08
C LEU A 94 6.19 5.63 3.72
N SER A 95 7.02 4.59 3.53
CA SER A 95 6.62 3.20 3.30
C SER A 95 6.18 2.86 1.86
N THR A 96 7.14 2.81 0.92
CA THR A 96 6.89 2.41 -0.48
C THR A 96 7.25 0.97 -0.82
N LEU A 97 8.19 0.35 -0.09
CA LEU A 97 8.62 -1.05 -0.20
C LEU A 97 8.35 -1.85 1.08
N THR A 98 8.31 -1.14 2.20
CA THR A 98 8.13 -1.64 3.57
C THR A 98 7.03 -0.88 4.25
N ASP A 99 6.72 -1.22 5.49
CA ASP A 99 5.76 -0.52 6.33
C ASP A 99 6.47 -0.08 7.61
N ALA A 100 6.40 1.21 7.96
CA ALA A 100 7.12 1.77 9.10
C ALA A 100 6.50 1.39 10.44
N TRP A 101 5.30 0.79 10.41
CA TRP A 101 4.60 0.22 11.56
C TRP A 101 4.40 -1.29 11.40
N SER A 102 5.17 -1.99 10.56
CA SER A 102 5.18 -3.47 10.63
C SER A 102 5.69 -3.96 11.98
N PRO A 103 5.36 -5.20 12.41
CA PRO A 103 5.71 -5.69 13.75
C PRO A 103 7.19 -5.48 14.11
N GLU A 104 8.10 -5.84 13.20
CA GLU A 104 9.54 -5.70 13.40
C GLU A 104 10.03 -4.24 13.34
N ALA A 105 9.29 -3.33 12.70
CA ALA A 105 9.62 -1.91 12.67
C ALA A 105 9.21 -1.20 13.97
N GLN A 106 8.14 -1.69 14.62
CA GLN A 106 7.68 -1.21 15.92
C GLN A 106 8.66 -1.54 17.05
N GLU A 107 9.39 -2.67 16.97
CA GLU A 107 10.46 -3.02 17.93
C GLU A 107 11.58 -1.96 18.03
N HIS A 108 11.66 -1.05 17.05
CA HIS A 108 12.66 0.00 16.95
C HIS A 108 12.07 1.41 16.81
N ASP A 109 10.75 1.55 17.00
CA ASP A 109 9.98 2.79 16.84
C ASP A 109 10.24 3.51 15.51
N LEU A 110 10.43 2.76 14.41
CA LEU A 110 10.90 3.35 13.15
C LEU A 110 9.89 4.30 12.52
N GLY A 111 8.59 3.99 12.62
CA GLY A 111 7.51 4.88 12.23
C GLY A 111 7.64 6.25 12.90
N ARG A 112 7.59 6.27 14.24
CA ARG A 112 7.70 7.51 15.03
C ARG A 112 9.00 8.25 14.79
N ARG A 113 10.16 7.59 14.95
CA ARG A 113 11.49 8.23 14.82
C ARG A 113 11.72 8.81 13.43
N CYS A 114 11.32 8.10 12.37
CA CYS A 114 11.47 8.65 11.02
C CYS A 114 10.48 9.78 10.75
N LEU A 115 9.23 9.63 11.17
CA LEU A 115 8.19 10.64 10.96
C LEU A 115 8.53 11.94 11.68
N GLU A 116 8.90 11.86 12.97
CA GLU A 116 9.29 13.01 13.76
C GLU A 116 10.46 13.75 13.12
N LYS A 117 11.52 13.03 12.71
CA LYS A 117 12.69 13.66 12.09
C LYS A 117 12.34 14.31 10.75
N LEU A 118 11.56 13.63 9.92
CA LEU A 118 11.11 14.16 8.62
C LEU A 118 10.27 15.43 8.80
N LEU A 119 9.38 15.46 9.80
CA LEU A 119 8.55 16.61 10.09
C LEU A 119 9.36 17.75 10.71
N ARG A 120 10.19 17.49 11.73
CA ARG A 120 10.91 18.55 12.45
C ARG A 120 12.07 19.16 11.66
N GLU A 121 12.73 18.39 10.79
CA GLU A 121 13.96 18.82 10.11
C GLU A 121 13.80 19.07 8.60
N SER A 122 12.59 18.93 8.04
CA SER A 122 12.31 19.26 6.64
C SER A 122 10.99 20.02 6.47
N LYS A 123 10.88 20.72 5.34
CA LYS A 123 9.65 21.42 4.92
C LYS A 123 8.79 20.64 3.93
N ALA A 124 9.21 19.43 3.55
CA ALA A 124 8.46 18.61 2.61
C ALA A 124 7.10 18.20 3.19
N ARG A 125 6.15 17.92 2.30
CA ARG A 125 4.90 17.25 2.66
C ARG A 125 5.17 15.77 2.89
N VAL A 126 4.52 15.16 3.88
CA VAL A 126 4.66 13.72 4.18
C VAL A 126 3.37 12.99 3.82
N ARG A 127 3.47 11.95 3.00
CA ARG A 127 2.38 11.02 2.75
C ARG A 127 2.66 9.72 3.48
N ILE A 128 1.81 9.37 4.43
CA ILE A 128 1.95 8.18 5.25
C ILE A 128 1.03 7.10 4.69
N LEU A 129 1.56 5.92 4.36
CA LEU A 129 0.76 4.76 4.04
C LEU A 129 1.18 3.57 4.89
N THR A 130 0.22 2.94 5.56
CA THR A 130 0.46 1.72 6.34
C THR A 130 -0.70 0.73 6.21
N LYS A 131 -0.48 -0.50 6.64
CA LYS A 131 -1.52 -1.50 6.92
C LYS A 131 -1.70 -1.76 8.42
N ASN A 132 -1.00 -1.03 9.27
CA ASN A 132 -1.02 -1.23 10.71
C ASN A 132 -1.73 -0.09 11.44
N ALA A 133 -2.74 -0.45 12.24
CA ALA A 133 -3.52 0.49 13.04
C ALA A 133 -2.69 1.14 14.16
N ALA A 134 -1.51 0.60 14.51
CA ALA A 134 -0.60 1.19 15.49
C ALA A 134 -0.17 2.62 15.17
N VAL A 135 -0.33 3.10 13.93
CA VAL A 135 -0.12 4.50 13.55
C VAL A 135 -0.99 5.48 14.36
N VAL A 136 -2.09 5.01 14.96
CA VAL A 136 -2.93 5.80 15.89
C VAL A 136 -2.16 6.25 17.14
N ASN A 137 -1.07 5.56 17.51
CA ASN A 137 -0.22 5.99 18.61
C ASN A 137 0.58 7.27 18.30
N GLU A 138 0.62 7.68 17.02
CA GLU A 138 1.31 8.89 16.57
C GLU A 138 0.39 10.10 16.45
N LEU A 139 -0.85 10.03 16.95
CA LEU A 139 -1.84 11.11 16.81
C LEU A 139 -1.34 12.47 17.31
N ASP A 140 -0.47 12.50 18.30
CA ASP A 140 0.16 13.72 18.79
C ASP A 140 0.99 14.41 17.69
N LEU A 141 1.90 13.67 17.05
CA LEU A 141 2.71 14.15 15.92
C LEU A 141 1.84 14.44 14.70
N LEU A 142 0.87 13.57 14.39
CA LEU A 142 -0.01 13.74 13.24
C LEU A 142 -0.85 15.03 13.37
N ALA A 143 -1.36 15.32 14.57
CA ALA A 143 -2.13 16.52 14.84
C ALA A 143 -1.26 17.79 14.88
N GLU A 144 -0.05 17.72 15.46
CA GLU A 144 0.92 18.84 15.49
C GLU A 144 1.27 19.31 14.06
N PHE A 145 1.43 18.37 13.13
CA PHE A 145 1.92 18.65 11.78
C PHE A 145 0.89 18.44 10.66
N ARG A 146 -0.41 18.41 10.99
CA ARG A 146 -1.50 18.08 10.06
C ARG A 146 -1.51 18.86 8.74
N GLU A 147 -1.01 20.11 8.72
CA GLU A 147 -0.95 20.93 7.50
C GLU A 147 0.12 20.44 6.49
N ARG A 148 1.08 19.61 6.94
CA ARG A 148 2.18 19.09 6.12
C ARG A 148 2.15 17.59 5.94
N LEU A 149 1.07 16.93 6.35
CA LEU A 149 0.96 15.48 6.17
C LEU A 149 -0.43 15.04 5.76
N VAL A 150 -0.50 13.83 5.22
CA VAL A 150 -1.75 13.13 4.94
C VAL A 150 -1.55 11.65 5.26
N LEU A 151 -2.52 11.07 5.95
CA LEU A 151 -2.52 9.67 6.37
C LEU A 151 -3.43 8.83 5.48
N GLY A 152 -2.96 7.66 5.09
CA GLY A 152 -3.77 6.62 4.47
C GLY A 152 -3.46 5.27 5.09
N LEU A 153 -4.48 4.44 5.20
CA LEU A 153 -4.33 3.02 5.48
C LEU A 153 -4.83 2.23 4.27
N SER A 154 -4.10 1.19 3.89
CA SER A 154 -4.55 0.35 2.76
C SER A 154 -5.80 -0.43 3.15
N ILE A 155 -6.88 -0.29 2.39
CA ILE A 155 -8.13 -1.03 2.55
C ILE A 155 -8.28 -1.96 1.36
N THR A 156 -8.05 -3.25 1.57
CA THR A 156 -7.95 -4.25 0.50
C THR A 156 -9.28 -4.98 0.25
N ALA A 157 -10.22 -4.88 1.19
CA ALA A 157 -11.53 -5.52 1.10
C ALA A 157 -12.61 -4.67 1.79
N PRO A 158 -13.89 -4.87 1.42
CA PRO A 158 -15.02 -4.40 2.21
C PRO A 158 -15.09 -5.06 3.60
N LEU A 159 -15.80 -4.47 4.55
CA LEU A 159 -16.02 -5.05 5.88
C LEU A 159 -16.79 -6.37 5.78
N SER A 160 -17.73 -6.49 4.84
CA SER A 160 -18.44 -7.72 4.51
C SER A 160 -17.51 -8.89 4.14
N LYS A 161 -16.25 -8.61 3.78
CA LYS A 161 -15.20 -9.59 3.47
C LYS A 161 -13.94 -9.44 4.31
N ALA A 162 -14.04 -8.86 5.52
CA ALA A 162 -12.89 -8.69 6.41
C ALA A 162 -12.12 -10.00 6.67
N LYS A 163 -12.84 -11.12 6.86
CA LYS A 163 -12.22 -12.45 7.05
C LYS A 163 -11.40 -12.93 5.85
N VAL A 164 -11.76 -12.50 4.64
CA VAL A 164 -10.99 -12.79 3.42
C VAL A 164 -9.69 -12.00 3.43
N ALA A 165 -9.73 -10.74 3.86
CA ALA A 165 -8.53 -9.93 4.03
C ALA A 165 -7.58 -10.51 5.10
N ASP A 166 -8.10 -11.03 6.22
CA ASP A 166 -7.28 -11.65 7.27
C ASP A 166 -6.49 -12.86 6.75
N VAL A 167 -7.06 -13.65 5.83
CA VAL A 167 -6.33 -14.75 5.16
C VAL A 167 -5.23 -14.23 4.24
N LEU A 168 -5.51 -13.17 3.49
CA LEU A 168 -4.58 -12.61 2.52
C LEU A 168 -3.46 -11.79 3.17
N GLU A 169 -3.68 -11.27 4.38
CA GLU A 169 -2.82 -10.32 5.09
C GLU A 169 -2.61 -10.74 6.56
N PRO A 170 -2.03 -11.91 6.80
CA PRO A 170 -2.11 -12.63 8.09
C PRO A 170 -1.50 -11.88 9.28
N ARG A 171 -0.64 -10.88 9.06
CA ARG A 171 0.02 -10.11 10.12
C ARG A 171 -0.18 -8.61 10.00
N ALA A 172 -1.09 -8.16 9.14
CA ALA A 172 -1.53 -6.77 9.10
C ALA A 172 -2.71 -6.56 10.05
N SER A 173 -3.01 -5.30 10.39
CA SER A 173 -4.19 -5.03 11.21
C SER A 173 -5.47 -5.38 10.43
N PRO A 174 -6.51 -5.93 11.07
CA PRO A 174 -7.79 -6.18 10.41
C PRO A 174 -8.38 -4.90 9.79
N ILE A 175 -9.19 -5.03 8.74
CA ILE A 175 -9.79 -3.87 8.03
C ILE A 175 -10.54 -2.96 8.99
N LEU A 176 -11.31 -3.51 9.93
CA LEU A 176 -12.03 -2.71 10.94
C LEU A 176 -11.08 -1.84 11.78
N ALA A 177 -9.97 -2.41 12.27
CA ALA A 177 -8.98 -1.67 13.05
C ALA A 177 -8.32 -0.55 12.22
N ARG A 178 -8.13 -0.75 10.91
CA ARG A 178 -7.62 0.30 10.01
C ARG A 178 -8.60 1.45 9.88
N LEU A 179 -9.90 1.14 9.75
CA LEU A 179 -10.97 2.16 9.67
C LEU A 179 -11.12 2.91 10.99
N GLU A 180 -10.97 2.23 12.14
CA GLU A 180 -10.96 2.86 13.46
C GLU A 180 -9.77 3.82 13.63
N ALA A 181 -8.58 3.45 13.15
CA ALA A 181 -7.42 4.33 13.12
C ALA A 181 -7.63 5.56 12.22
N LEU A 182 -8.24 5.38 11.04
CA LEU A 182 -8.62 6.48 10.16
C LEU A 182 -9.66 7.41 10.81
N LYS A 183 -10.65 6.83 11.52
CA LYS A 183 -11.65 7.59 12.25
C LYS A 183 -11.01 8.44 13.35
N ALA A 184 -10.13 7.87 14.16
CA ALA A 184 -9.43 8.61 15.22
C ALA A 184 -8.57 9.75 14.65
N ALA A 185 -7.86 9.49 13.55
CA ALA A 185 -7.08 10.52 12.85
C ALA A 185 -7.97 11.64 12.28
N HIS A 186 -9.11 11.28 11.66
CA HIS A 186 -10.07 12.25 11.14
C HIS A 186 -10.68 13.12 12.25
N GLU A 187 -11.03 12.53 13.40
CA GLU A 187 -11.52 13.25 14.59
C GLU A 187 -10.46 14.24 15.11
N ALA A 188 -9.18 13.86 15.06
CA ALA A 188 -8.03 14.72 15.36
C ALA A 188 -7.68 15.74 14.23
N LYS A 189 -8.51 15.84 13.18
CA LYS A 189 -8.34 16.75 12.03
C LYS A 189 -7.09 16.48 11.20
N VAL A 190 -6.59 15.25 11.21
CA VAL A 190 -5.51 14.80 10.32
C VAL A 190 -6.09 14.58 8.92
N PRO A 191 -5.51 15.16 7.84
CA PRO A 191 -5.97 14.91 6.49
C PRO A 191 -5.80 13.45 6.10
N ILE A 192 -6.81 12.89 5.42
CA ILE A 192 -6.85 11.49 5.02
C ILE A 192 -6.78 11.38 3.49
N PHE A 193 -6.22 10.27 2.99
CA PHE A 193 -6.45 9.82 1.63
C PHE A 193 -6.89 8.36 1.60
N GLY A 194 -7.69 7.98 0.60
CA GLY A 194 -8.14 6.62 0.40
C GLY A 194 -7.10 5.80 -0.35
N MET A 195 -6.74 4.61 0.16
CA MET A 195 -5.93 3.63 -0.56
C MET A 195 -6.70 2.30 -0.66
N LEU A 196 -7.56 2.18 -1.66
CA LEU A 196 -8.39 1.00 -1.95
C LEU A 196 -7.59 0.00 -2.79
N CYS A 197 -6.56 -0.60 -2.19
CA CYS A 197 -5.53 -1.35 -2.91
C CYS A 197 -5.01 -2.59 -2.14
N PRO A 198 -4.59 -3.64 -2.86
CA PRO A 198 -4.98 -3.92 -4.25
C PRO A 198 -6.42 -4.42 -4.31
N CYS A 199 -7.12 -4.13 -5.41
CA CYS A 199 -8.41 -4.74 -5.70
C CYS A 199 -8.20 -6.18 -6.18
N LEU A 200 -8.66 -7.22 -5.47
CA LEU A 200 -8.59 -8.61 -5.94
C LEU A 200 -9.92 -9.10 -6.52
N PRO A 201 -9.91 -9.98 -7.55
CA PRO A 201 -11.13 -10.63 -8.05
C PRO A 201 -11.89 -11.37 -6.96
N GLY A 202 -13.20 -11.15 -6.88
CA GLY A 202 -14.08 -11.76 -5.89
C GLY A 202 -13.93 -11.16 -4.48
N VAL A 203 -12.98 -10.25 -4.25
CA VAL A 203 -12.74 -9.58 -2.97
C VAL A 203 -13.16 -8.12 -3.05
N ALA A 204 -12.59 -7.38 -3.98
CA ALA A 204 -12.70 -5.93 -4.11
C ALA A 204 -12.70 -5.50 -5.59
N ASP A 205 -13.51 -6.16 -6.42
CA ASP A 205 -13.61 -5.85 -7.86
C ASP A 205 -15.05 -5.73 -8.39
N ARG A 206 -16.04 -6.27 -7.68
CA ARG A 206 -17.45 -6.19 -8.07
C ARG A 206 -18.05 -4.88 -7.60
N GLN A 207 -19.11 -4.42 -8.28
CA GLN A 207 -19.75 -3.14 -7.98
C GLN A 207 -20.13 -3.00 -6.50
N ALA A 208 -20.80 -4.00 -5.92
CA ALA A 208 -21.21 -3.98 -4.51
C ALA A 208 -20.02 -3.91 -3.53
N ASP A 209 -18.91 -4.58 -3.86
CA ASP A 209 -17.70 -4.54 -3.03
C ASP A 209 -17.12 -3.13 -3.00
N LEU A 210 -17.05 -2.50 -4.18
CA LEU A 210 -16.50 -1.16 -4.34
C LEU A 210 -17.44 -0.11 -3.73
N ASP A 211 -18.76 -0.21 -3.93
CA ASP A 211 -19.73 0.69 -3.31
C ASP A 211 -19.56 0.73 -1.79
N GLU A 212 -19.42 -0.45 -1.16
CA GLU A 212 -19.12 -0.54 0.28
C GLU A 212 -17.77 0.10 0.61
N MET A 213 -16.71 -0.18 -0.16
CA MET A 213 -15.38 0.39 0.06
C MET A 213 -15.33 1.91 -0.06
N PHE A 214 -16.03 2.50 -1.03
CA PHE A 214 -16.15 3.95 -1.12
C PHE A 214 -16.97 4.52 0.04
N ALA A 215 -18.06 3.87 0.45
CA ALA A 215 -18.87 4.29 1.59
C ALA A 215 -18.09 4.24 2.92
N MET A 216 -17.11 3.35 3.08
CA MET A 216 -16.24 3.30 4.26
C MET A 216 -15.25 4.48 4.34
N ILE A 217 -14.82 5.03 3.20
CA ILE A 217 -13.76 6.05 3.15
C ILE A 217 -14.32 7.46 2.97
N GLN A 218 -15.43 7.61 2.26
CA GLN A 218 -16.07 8.90 2.00
C GLN A 218 -16.34 9.73 3.27
N PRO A 219 -16.76 9.15 4.41
CA PRO A 219 -16.96 9.91 5.66
C PRO A 219 -15.71 10.62 6.19
N PHE A 220 -14.51 10.22 5.79
CA PHE A 220 -13.26 10.84 6.24
C PHE A 220 -12.83 12.04 5.41
N ASN A 221 -13.62 12.46 4.40
CA ASN A 221 -13.32 13.56 3.48
C ASN A 221 -11.92 13.43 2.86
N PRO A 222 -11.63 12.35 2.12
CA PRO A 222 -10.29 12.10 1.60
C PRO A 222 -9.85 13.18 0.60
N GLU A 223 -8.57 13.55 0.59
CA GLU A 223 -8.00 14.48 -0.40
C GLU A 223 -7.90 13.85 -1.81
N ALA A 224 -7.80 12.53 -1.88
CA ALA A 224 -7.75 11.72 -3.08
C ALA A 224 -7.98 10.24 -2.71
N ILE A 225 -8.41 9.43 -3.67
CA ILE A 225 -8.63 8.00 -3.50
C ILE A 225 -7.87 7.25 -4.60
N TRP A 226 -6.86 6.49 -4.21
CA TRP A 226 -6.15 5.60 -5.11
C TRP A 226 -6.73 4.19 -5.05
N SER A 227 -6.79 3.56 -6.22
CA SER A 227 -7.07 2.13 -6.37
C SER A 227 -6.14 1.51 -7.41
N GLU A 228 -5.87 0.22 -7.31
CA GLU A 228 -5.06 -0.50 -8.29
C GLU A 228 -5.52 -1.97 -8.42
N PRO A 229 -5.49 -2.55 -9.62
CA PRO A 229 -5.69 -3.99 -9.79
C PRO A 229 -4.54 -4.77 -9.15
N VAL A 230 -4.83 -5.97 -8.68
CA VAL A 230 -3.79 -6.89 -8.19
C VAL A 230 -2.75 -7.18 -9.28
N ASN A 231 -1.48 -7.14 -8.88
CA ASN A 231 -0.35 -7.38 -9.77
C ASN A 231 -0.23 -8.89 -10.08
N PRO A 232 -0.16 -9.30 -11.36
CA PRO A 232 -0.07 -10.72 -11.72
C PRO A 232 1.37 -11.26 -11.65
N ARG A 233 2.38 -10.43 -11.33
CA ARG A 233 3.78 -10.84 -11.33
C ARG A 233 4.14 -11.71 -10.13
N GLY A 234 4.97 -12.72 -10.39
CA GLY A 234 5.47 -13.62 -9.36
C GLY A 234 4.39 -14.59 -8.87
N PRO A 235 4.59 -15.23 -7.71
CA PRO A 235 3.69 -16.25 -7.20
C PRO A 235 2.43 -15.71 -6.51
N GLY A 236 2.25 -14.39 -6.42
CA GLY A 236 1.25 -13.77 -5.54
C GLY A 236 -0.18 -14.26 -5.76
N LEU A 237 -0.65 -14.31 -7.03
CA LEU A 237 -1.98 -14.83 -7.35
C LEU A 237 -2.15 -16.31 -6.96
N ARG A 238 -1.09 -17.12 -7.14
CA ARG A 238 -1.10 -18.53 -6.74
C ARG A 238 -1.20 -18.66 -5.22
N LEU A 239 -0.39 -17.92 -4.48
CA LEU A 239 -0.41 -17.93 -3.01
C LEU A 239 -1.77 -17.49 -2.46
N CYS A 240 -2.36 -16.43 -3.04
CA CYS A 240 -3.70 -15.98 -2.67
C CYS A 240 -4.75 -17.07 -2.93
N GLN A 241 -4.74 -17.67 -4.13
CA GLN A 241 -5.67 -18.75 -4.46
C GLN A 241 -5.55 -19.93 -3.47
N GLU A 242 -4.33 -20.42 -3.23
CA GLU A 242 -4.08 -21.58 -2.36
C GLU A 242 -4.58 -21.32 -0.94
N ALA A 243 -4.22 -20.17 -0.35
CA ALA A 243 -4.64 -19.83 1.01
C ALA A 243 -6.15 -19.60 1.13
N LEU A 244 -6.78 -18.97 0.13
CA LEU A 244 -8.23 -18.81 0.10
C LEU A 244 -8.96 -20.14 -0.01
N ALA A 245 -8.42 -21.07 -0.81
CA ALA A 245 -9.00 -22.41 -0.94
C ALA A 245 -8.88 -23.21 0.37
N GLU A 246 -7.72 -23.16 1.01
CA GLU A 246 -7.46 -23.80 2.32
C GLU A 246 -8.37 -23.24 3.42
N ALA A 247 -8.62 -21.93 3.41
CA ALA A 247 -9.54 -21.26 4.33
C ALA A 247 -11.04 -21.46 3.99
N GLY A 248 -11.38 -22.23 2.95
CA GLY A 248 -12.75 -22.53 2.56
C GLY A 248 -13.44 -21.48 1.67
N PHE A 249 -12.74 -20.42 1.26
CA PHE A 249 -13.24 -19.39 0.34
C PHE A 249 -13.14 -19.81 -1.14
N ILE A 250 -13.66 -21.00 -1.46
CA ILE A 250 -13.48 -21.67 -2.76
C ILE A 250 -13.90 -20.79 -3.95
N ALA A 251 -15.05 -20.11 -3.84
CA ALA A 251 -15.54 -19.24 -4.91
C ALA A 251 -14.58 -18.09 -5.22
N ILE A 252 -14.02 -17.45 -4.19
CA ILE A 252 -13.06 -16.34 -4.35
C ILE A 252 -11.72 -16.88 -4.87
N ALA A 253 -11.27 -18.04 -4.37
CA ALA A 253 -10.06 -18.69 -4.87
C ALA A 253 -10.15 -18.96 -6.39
N ASN A 254 -11.30 -19.41 -6.89
CA ASN A 254 -11.53 -19.63 -8.31
C ASN A 254 -11.43 -18.32 -9.12
N GLU A 255 -12.03 -17.23 -8.66
CA GLU A 255 -11.94 -15.90 -9.28
C GLU A 255 -10.47 -15.44 -9.43
N VAL A 256 -9.66 -15.62 -8.38
CA VAL A 256 -8.23 -15.30 -8.42
C VAL A 256 -7.48 -16.20 -9.41
N SER A 257 -7.85 -17.48 -9.52
CA SER A 257 -7.24 -18.41 -10.47
C SER A 257 -7.51 -18.03 -11.94
N PHE A 258 -8.68 -17.47 -12.24
CA PHE A 258 -9.06 -17.14 -13.62
C PHE A 258 -8.19 -16.03 -14.24
N ILE A 259 -7.68 -15.10 -13.45
CA ILE A 259 -6.90 -13.96 -13.95
C ILE A 259 -5.40 -14.25 -14.18
N ARG A 260 -5.00 -15.53 -14.24
CA ARG A 260 -3.59 -15.92 -14.39
C ARG A 260 -3.02 -15.70 -15.79
N SER A 261 -3.87 -15.73 -16.82
CA SER A 261 -3.42 -15.42 -18.19
C SER A 261 -3.47 -13.91 -18.45
N GLN A 262 -2.60 -13.42 -19.33
CA GLN A 262 -2.58 -12.00 -19.70
C GLN A 262 -3.95 -11.52 -20.23
N ARG A 263 -4.64 -12.36 -21.01
CA ARG A 263 -5.96 -12.04 -21.57
C ARG A 263 -7.00 -11.84 -20.49
N GLU A 264 -7.10 -12.79 -19.57
CA GLU A 264 -8.09 -12.72 -18.48
C GLU A 264 -7.76 -11.61 -17.49
N HIS A 265 -6.47 -11.37 -17.20
CA HIS A 265 -6.04 -10.24 -16.38
C HIS A 265 -6.45 -8.91 -17.02
N THR A 266 -6.20 -8.70 -18.31
CA THR A 266 -6.62 -7.50 -19.03
C THR A 266 -8.14 -7.31 -19.00
N ALA A 267 -8.92 -8.37 -19.18
CA ALA A 267 -10.39 -8.30 -19.11
C ALA A 267 -10.88 -7.92 -17.70
N TYR A 268 -10.27 -8.50 -16.66
CA TYR A 268 -10.54 -8.13 -15.27
C TYR A 268 -10.20 -6.66 -14.98
N VAL A 269 -9.05 -6.16 -15.43
CA VAL A 269 -8.66 -4.75 -15.24
C VAL A 269 -9.65 -3.81 -15.92
N ALA A 270 -10.08 -4.09 -17.15
CA ALA A 270 -11.05 -3.27 -17.86
C ALA A 270 -12.41 -3.19 -17.12
N ARG A 271 -12.87 -4.32 -16.56
CA ARG A 271 -14.08 -4.38 -15.72
C ARG A 271 -13.88 -3.59 -14.42
N LEU A 272 -12.75 -3.77 -13.75
CA LEU A 272 -12.44 -3.07 -12.51
C LEU A 272 -12.44 -1.54 -12.71
N ILE A 273 -11.84 -1.04 -13.79
CA ILE A 273 -11.84 0.39 -14.13
C ILE A 273 -13.28 0.91 -14.23
N SER A 274 -14.15 0.17 -14.91
CA SER A 274 -15.56 0.58 -15.09
C SER A 274 -16.30 0.62 -13.75
N ASN A 275 -16.14 -0.42 -12.92
CA ASN A 275 -16.81 -0.50 -11.62
C ASN A 275 -16.28 0.55 -10.62
N LEU A 276 -14.98 0.86 -10.64
CA LEU A 276 -14.40 1.92 -9.81
C LEU A 276 -14.97 3.29 -10.15
N HIS A 277 -15.11 3.62 -11.45
CA HIS A 277 -15.74 4.87 -11.85
C HIS A 277 -17.21 4.94 -11.41
N ALA A 278 -17.96 3.84 -11.58
CA ALA A 278 -19.36 3.78 -11.17
C ALA A 278 -19.52 3.93 -9.65
N ALA A 279 -18.71 3.22 -8.86
CA ALA A 279 -18.75 3.29 -7.40
C ALA A 279 -18.34 4.68 -6.88
N ALA A 280 -17.28 5.27 -7.43
CA ALA A 280 -16.86 6.61 -7.07
C ALA A 280 -17.90 7.68 -7.47
N ALA A 281 -18.60 7.49 -8.59
CA ALA A 281 -19.70 8.36 -9.01
C ALA A 281 -20.90 8.26 -8.05
N SER A 282 -21.33 7.05 -7.71
CA SER A 282 -22.41 6.81 -6.74
C SER A 282 -22.08 7.40 -5.36
N ALA A 283 -20.81 7.35 -4.95
CA ALA A 283 -20.34 7.95 -3.70
C ALA A 283 -20.07 9.47 -3.78
N GLY A 284 -20.26 10.12 -4.94
CA GLY A 284 -20.04 11.55 -5.13
C GLY A 284 -18.56 12.00 -5.11
N VAL A 285 -17.62 11.05 -5.20
CA VAL A 285 -16.17 11.27 -5.06
C VAL A 285 -15.39 10.96 -6.34
N LYS A 286 -16.07 10.87 -7.49
CA LYS A 286 -15.43 10.60 -8.80
C LYS A 286 -14.22 11.50 -9.09
N HIS A 287 -14.30 12.78 -8.73
CA HIS A 287 -13.24 13.76 -8.93
C HIS A 287 -11.97 13.51 -8.10
N LEU A 288 -12.04 12.64 -7.08
CA LEU A 288 -10.92 12.26 -6.22
C LEU A 288 -10.24 10.95 -6.67
N LEU A 289 -10.88 10.21 -7.59
CA LEU A 289 -10.45 8.87 -7.98
C LEU A 289 -9.17 8.90 -8.82
N LYS A 290 -8.25 8.00 -8.51
CA LYS A 290 -7.02 7.73 -9.26
C LYS A 290 -6.83 6.21 -9.37
N ILE A 291 -6.84 5.67 -10.58
CA ILE A 291 -6.72 4.24 -10.84
C ILE A 291 -5.34 3.94 -11.42
N LEU A 292 -4.47 3.27 -10.66
CA LEU A 292 -3.11 2.95 -11.09
C LEU A 292 -3.12 1.68 -11.95
N VAL A 293 -2.76 1.78 -13.23
CA VAL A 293 -2.82 0.63 -14.14
C VAL A 293 -1.47 0.36 -14.78
N TYR A 294 -0.91 -0.82 -14.52
CA TYR A 294 0.40 -1.27 -15.02
C TYR A 294 0.32 -1.85 -16.45
N ALA A 295 -0.25 -1.09 -17.37
CA ALA A 295 -0.40 -1.44 -18.78
C ALA A 295 -0.13 -0.24 -19.69
N ASP A 296 0.11 -0.52 -20.97
CA ASP A 296 0.14 0.49 -22.02
C ASP A 296 -1.29 0.97 -22.26
N GLY A 297 -1.47 2.27 -22.51
CA GLY A 297 -2.79 2.91 -22.59
C GLY A 297 -3.77 2.19 -23.52
N ASN A 298 -5.08 2.47 -23.34
CA ASN A 298 -6.18 2.00 -24.20
C ASN A 298 -6.66 0.54 -23.97
N GLN A 299 -6.52 0.00 -22.75
CA GLN A 299 -7.13 -1.29 -22.39
C GLN A 299 -8.61 -1.18 -21.97
N SER A 300 -9.09 0.03 -21.66
CA SER A 300 -10.49 0.30 -21.37
C SER A 300 -11.21 0.77 -22.64
N LYS A 301 -12.34 0.14 -22.98
CA LYS A 301 -13.28 0.67 -24.00
C LYS A 301 -14.23 1.74 -23.43
N GLY A 302 -14.00 2.21 -22.20
CA GLY A 302 -14.87 3.09 -21.42
C GLY A 302 -14.11 4.28 -20.82
N ASP A 303 -14.74 4.96 -19.85
CA ASP A 303 -14.15 6.11 -19.14
C ASP A 303 -12.81 5.74 -18.50
N ASP A 304 -11.76 6.45 -18.90
CA ASP A 304 -10.41 6.31 -18.37
C ASP A 304 -9.88 7.61 -17.73
N SER A 305 -10.77 8.58 -17.46
CA SER A 305 -10.40 9.90 -16.95
C SER A 305 -9.68 9.87 -15.60
N ALA A 306 -9.95 8.85 -14.77
CA ALA A 306 -9.25 8.63 -13.50
C ALA A 306 -8.00 7.74 -13.62
N VAL A 307 -7.72 7.16 -14.80
CA VAL A 307 -6.66 6.16 -14.98
C VAL A 307 -5.29 6.82 -15.14
N ILE A 308 -4.32 6.32 -14.37
CA ILE A 308 -2.91 6.65 -14.50
C ILE A 308 -2.19 5.43 -15.09
N TRP A 309 -1.88 5.50 -16.39
CA TRP A 309 -1.19 4.45 -17.14
C TRP A 309 0.30 4.42 -16.80
N LEU A 310 0.76 3.34 -16.15
CA LEU A 310 2.10 3.27 -15.56
C LEU A 310 3.15 2.63 -16.47
N LYS A 311 2.79 1.90 -17.53
CA LYS A 311 3.78 1.57 -18.57
C LYS A 311 3.97 2.76 -19.51
N SER A 312 5.21 2.95 -19.92
CA SER A 312 5.69 3.94 -20.90
C SER A 312 6.93 3.34 -21.53
#